data_AF-A0A319D9M4-F1
#
_entry.id   AF-A0A319D9M4-F1
#
_cell.length_a   1.000
_cell.length_b   1.000
_cell.length_c   1.000
_cell.angle_alpha   90.00
_cell.angle_beta   90.00
_cell.angle_gamma   90.00
#
_symmetry.space_group_name_H-M   'P 1'
#
loop_
_entity.id
_entity.type
_entity.pdbx_description
1 polymer ?
#
loop_
_entity_poly.entity_id
_entity_poly.type
_entity_poly.pdbx_seq_one_letter_code
_entity_poly.pdbx_strand_id
1 'polypeptide(L)' 'VDGCPFEVIPNVERILRRLRHPEHDRVLWLDFICIDQKNTTEKEPQVPLMCAIYSCSSSVIA' A
#
# COMPACT_ATOMS: atom_id res chain seq x y z
N VAL A 1 -6.29 6.56 -6.16
CA VAL A 1 -7.01 5.87 -5.07
C VAL A 1 -8.49 5.97 -5.37
N ASP A 2 -9.21 4.84 -5.39
CA ASP A 2 -10.65 4.77 -5.68
C ASP A 2 -11.09 5.47 -6.98
N GLY A 3 -10.32 5.29 -8.04
CA GLY A 3 -10.56 5.91 -9.35
C GLY A 3 -10.05 7.35 -9.49
N CYS A 4 -9.57 7.97 -8.42
CA CYS A 4 -8.98 9.31 -8.46
C CYS A 4 -7.45 9.26 -8.67
N PRO A 5 -6.86 10.19 -9.45
CA PRO A 5 -5.41 10.37 -9.50
C PRO A 5 -4.83 10.60 -8.08
N PHE A 6 -3.69 10.01 -7.79
CA PHE A 6 -3.01 10.16 -6.50
C PHE A 6 -1.52 10.38 -6.73
N GLU A 7 -0.99 11.46 -6.17
CA GLU A 7 0.43 11.77 -6.26
C GLU A 7 1.21 10.93 -5.26
N VAL A 8 2.28 10.30 -5.73
CA VAL A 8 3.18 9.48 -4.91
C VAL A 8 4.60 10.01 -5.01
N ILE A 9 5.39 9.76 -3.98
CA ILE A 9 6.83 10.04 -4.02
C ILE A 9 7.53 9.17 -5.08
N PRO A 10 8.64 9.64 -5.68
CA PRO A 10 9.31 8.93 -6.78
C PRO A 10 9.70 7.48 -6.45
N ASN A 11 10.06 7.20 -5.20
CA ASN A 11 10.42 5.85 -4.80
C ASN A 11 9.22 4.88 -4.85
N VAL A 12 8.04 5.33 -4.42
CA VAL A 12 6.79 4.55 -4.46
C VAL A 12 6.38 4.34 -5.91
N GLU A 13 6.47 5.38 -6.76
CA GLU A 13 6.20 5.25 -8.19
C GLU A 13 7.07 4.15 -8.83
N ARG A 14 8.37 4.16 -8.56
CA ARG A 14 9.30 3.17 -9.08
C ARG A 14 8.96 1.76 -8.62
N ILE A 15 8.60 1.57 -7.36
CA ILE A 15 8.19 0.27 -6.81
C ILE A 15 6.90 -0.21 -7.47
N LEU A 16 5.89 0.65 -7.58
CA LEU A 16 4.63 0.33 -8.26
C LEU A 16 4.86 -0.13 -9.70
N ARG A 17 5.73 0.57 -10.45
CA ARG A 17 6.09 0.18 -11.82
C ARG A 17 6.77 -1.19 -11.89
N ARG A 18 7.61 -1.52 -10.90
CA ARG A 18 8.29 -2.82 -10.81
C ARG A 18 7.36 -3.95 -10.41
N LEU A 19 6.38 -3.68 -9.55
CA LEU A 19 5.41 -4.67 -9.09
C LEU A 19 4.28 -4.90 -10.07
N ARG A 20 4.02 -3.96 -10.99
CA ARG A 20 2.97 -4.11 -12.01
C ARG A 20 3.16 -5.39 -12.83
N HIS A 21 2.10 -6.20 -12.95
CA HIS A 21 2.08 -7.30 -13.91
C HIS A 21 1.63 -6.75 -15.27
N PRO A 22 2.21 -7.21 -16.40
CA PRO A 22 1.78 -6.76 -17.72
C PRO A 22 0.35 -7.20 -18.08
N GLU A 23 -0.09 -8.37 -17.57
CA GLU A 23 -1.31 -9.03 -18.04
C GLU A 23 -2.43 -9.10 -17.00
N HIS A 24 -2.14 -8.79 -15.74
CA HIS A 24 -3.07 -8.99 -14.63
C HIS A 24 -3.04 -7.84 -13.65
N ASP A 25 -4.20 -7.51 -13.10
CA ASP A 25 -4.27 -6.58 -11.99
C ASP A 25 -3.67 -7.21 -10.74
N ARG A 26 -3.01 -6.39 -9.92
CA ARG A 26 -2.53 -6.79 -8.60
C ARG A 26 -3.13 -5.89 -7.54
N VAL A 27 -3.63 -6.53 -6.49
CA VAL A 27 -3.99 -5.85 -5.25
C VAL A 27 -2.72 -5.71 -4.43
N LEU A 28 -2.33 -4.47 -4.17
CA LEU A 28 -1.16 -4.13 -3.36
C LEU A 28 -1.62 -3.34 -2.16
N TRP A 29 -1.13 -3.74 -0.98
CA TRP A 29 -1.22 -2.91 0.21
C TRP A 29 0.11 -2.17 0.37
N LEU A 30 0.04 -0.84 0.44
CA LEU A 30 1.18 0.04 0.68
C LEU A 30 0.77 0.96 1.82
N ASP A 31 1.43 0.85 2.97
CA ASP A 31 1.19 1.72 4.13
C ASP A 31 1.20 3.21 3.76
N PHE A 32 2.07 3.63 2.85
CA PHE A 32 2.14 5.00 2.33
C PHE A 32 0.85 5.49 1.66
N ILE A 33 0.05 4.59 1.08
CA ILE A 33 -1.17 4.91 0.34
C ILE A 33 -2.42 4.55 1.15
N CYS A 34 -2.40 3.40 1.83
CA CYS A 34 -3.56 2.81 2.51
C CYS A 34 -3.76 3.33 3.94
N ILE A 35 -2.77 4.02 4.52
CA ILE A 35 -2.87 4.66 5.83
C ILE A 35 -2.64 6.15 5.62
N ASP A 36 -3.50 7.00 6.21
CA ASP A 36 -3.22 8.42 6.26
C ASP A 36 -2.08 8.68 7.25
N GLN A 37 -0.87 8.77 6.70
CA GLN A 37 0.34 8.98 7.47
C GLN A 37 0.34 10.30 8.26
N LYS A 38 -0.55 11.25 7.95
CA LYS A 38 -0.68 12.54 8.65
C LYS A 38 -1.76 12.52 9.73
N ASN A 39 -2.64 11.52 9.74
CA ASN A 39 -3.72 11.40 10.72
C ASN A 39 -3.39 10.31 11.74
N THR A 40 -2.78 10.71 12.85
CA THR A 40 -2.40 9.78 13.93
C THR A 40 -3.61 9.02 14.49
N THR A 41 -4.78 9.65 14.59
CA THR A 41 -6.00 9.01 15.10
C THR A 41 -6.48 7.87 14.21
N GLU A 42 -6.31 7.98 12.90
CA GLU A 42 -6.63 6.93 11.93
C GLU A 42 -5.53 5.86 11.88
N LYS A 43 -4.27 6.28 11.99
CA LYS A 43 -3.10 5.40 11.96
C LYS A 43 -2.97 4.50 13.18
N GLU A 44 -3.28 5.00 14.38
CA GLU A 44 -3.16 4.23 15.64
C GLU A 44 -3.86 2.86 15.59
N PRO A 45 -5.13 2.74 15.16
CA PRO A 45 -5.78 1.43 15.02
C PRO A 45 -5.29 0.61 13.82
N GLN A 46 -4.67 1.22 12.80
CA GLN A 46 -4.13 0.51 11.63
C GLN A 46 -2.86 -0.30 11.97
N VAL A 47 -2.01 0.20 12.88
CA VAL A 47 -0.74 -0.47 13.23
C VAL A 47 -0.94 -1.90 13.76
N PRO A 48 -1.87 -2.17 14.70
CA PRO A 48 -2.19 -3.54 15.11
C PRO A 48 -2.71 -4.44 13.97
N LEU A 49 -3.39 -3.87 12.96
CA LEU A 49 -3.93 -4.62 11.82
C LEU A 49 -2.86 -5.05 10.81
N MET A 50 -1.70 -4.37 10.80
CA MET A 50 -0.60 -4.70 9.88
C MET A 50 -0.17 -6.17 10.00
N CYS A 51 -0.19 -6.73 11.22
CA CYS A 51 0.14 -8.14 11.44
C CYS A 51 -0.81 -9.08 10.68
N ALA A 52 -2.12 -8.79 10.70
CA ALA A 52 -3.11 -9.55 9.96
C ALA A 52 -2.94 -9.35 8.45
N ILE A 53 -2.69 -8.12 8.00
CA ILE A 53 -2.49 -7.81 6.57
C ILE A 53 -1.29 -8.57 6.02
N TYR A 54 -0.15 -8.56 6.73
CA TYR A 54 1.03 -9.32 6.32
C TYR A 54 0.78 -10.82 6.31
N SER A 55 0.07 -11.34 7.32
CA SER A 55 -0.25 -12.77 7.42
C SER A 55 -1.22 -13.23 6.33
N CYS A 56 -2.13 -12.36 5.88
CA CYS A 56 -3.10 -12.64 4.83
C CYS A 56 -2.60 -12.30 3.42
N SER A 57 -1.43 -11.68 3.29
CA SER A 57 -0.84 -11.34 2.00
C SER A 57 -0.23 -12.58 1.35
N SER A 58 -0.40 -12.72 0.04
CA SER A 58 0.21 -13.81 -0.73
C SER A 58 1.74 -13.72 -0.82
N SER A 59 2.28 -12.50 -0.69
CA SER A 59 3.70 -12.23 -0.65
C SER A 59 3.96 -10.89 0.06
N VAL A 60 5.08 -10.80 0.76
CA VAL A 60 5.56 -9.57 1.41
C VAL A 60 6.95 -9.25 0.87
N ILE A 61 7.18 -7.99 0.53
CA ILE A 61 8.45 -7.49 -0.02
C ILE A 61 9.05 -6.54 1.01
N ALA A 62 10.28 -6.81 1.43
CA ALA A 62 11.03 -6.02 2.43
C ALA A 62 12.08 -5.10 1.77
#